data_AF-A0A9Q3LB22-F1
#
_entry.id   AF-A0A9Q3LB22-F1
#
_cell.length_a   1.000
_cell.length_b   1.000
_cell.length_c   1.000
_cell.angle_alpha   90.00
_cell.angle_beta   90.00
_cell.angle_gamma   90.00
#
_symmetry.space_group_name_H-M   'P 1'
#
loop_
_entity.id
_entity.type
_entity.pdbx_description
1 polymer ?
#
loop_
_entity_poly.entity_id
_entity_poly.type
_entity_poly.pdbx_seq_one_letter_code
_entity_poly.pdbx_strand_id
1 'polypeptide(L)'
;MNKTKDNKFINSLNEQFSDKKYKLQKVLTFENGTSTLKKVFSSLWAIVVGMILSGVAYGFYIFISNGSFGNPFEFISSLISSAFNEYNISNFWLYFTIFGFLGLAIAVAFKTGYFNVGVSGQMTLPALLFFSFLILSRNFEPSTITLFVSMILFIVVGFICGLISGLLKSYFNVHEVISTIFLNWIIVSVGKWLLAKENEILIPLSSDNIDTFLSTLPYTTSRLSITTTQIETFKIIGVILLIVLALVFWFIYKNTSIGYKLKMIGLNKHNADYVGVNQKVLTISVLSISGALGGIAGFFLFVIKDKAITGLEAGPIAMGFESIAIALIALNNPIGVLFSSVFYSIIYTAKVPLFSELGVVKEFYPIVTGLMIFIIAIAIVFNKITPIKSLLKWIIILKNKEYWKVRKEYYAEKKNMTNKHNSRVKEVKKLAAERKKEFNSETKEYLSQTSKLRKDLNKKDVDINLIYSELARLKFDYNEKVRLAGLDVYQDYISYYKNTKRENKLKFKHYKDELFKDTFRKFINTKIFKKTNLIVEEEK
;
A
#
# COMPACT_ATOMS: atom_id res chain seq x y z
N MET A 1 14.75 -37.83 49.01
CA MET A 1 14.81 -36.40 48.61
C MET A 1 14.87 -36.16 47.08
N ASN A 2 15.04 -37.18 46.22
CA ASN A 2 15.12 -36.99 44.76
C ASN A 2 13.77 -37.02 44.00
N LYS A 3 12.76 -37.78 44.45
CA LYS A 3 11.44 -37.87 43.76
C LYS A 3 10.65 -36.56 43.68
N THR A 4 10.90 -35.59 44.57
CA THR A 4 10.18 -34.29 44.58
C THR A 4 10.83 -33.22 43.69
N LYS A 5 12.12 -33.34 43.37
CA LYS A 5 12.80 -32.44 42.41
C LYS A 5 12.50 -32.83 40.96
N ASP A 6 12.46 -34.12 40.66
CA ASP A 6 12.16 -34.61 39.30
C ASP A 6 10.72 -34.28 38.88
N ASN A 7 9.75 -34.41 39.79
CA ASN A 7 8.36 -34.02 39.52
C ASN A 7 8.20 -32.50 39.29
N LYS A 8 9.00 -31.65 39.96
CA LYS A 8 8.99 -30.20 39.70
C LYS A 8 9.63 -29.85 38.34
N PHE A 9 10.71 -30.54 37.97
CA PHE A 9 11.36 -30.34 36.69
C PHE A 9 10.47 -30.80 35.52
N ILE A 10 9.88 -32.00 35.63
CA ILE A 10 8.93 -32.54 34.65
C ILE A 10 7.66 -31.69 34.55
N ASN A 11 7.12 -31.19 35.67
CA ASN A 11 5.97 -30.27 35.64
C ASN A 11 6.34 -28.91 35.03
N SER A 12 7.54 -28.38 35.29
CA SER A 12 8.01 -27.13 34.67
C SER A 12 8.27 -27.26 33.16
N LEU A 13 8.76 -28.43 32.72
CA LEU A 13 8.90 -28.77 31.31
C LEU A 13 7.53 -28.91 30.66
N ASN A 14 6.58 -29.62 31.28
CA ASN A 14 5.22 -29.76 30.79
C ASN A 14 4.47 -28.43 30.72
N GLU A 15 4.68 -27.52 31.67
CA GLU A 15 4.16 -26.14 31.62
C GLU A 15 4.82 -25.33 30.49
N GLN A 16 6.14 -25.39 30.30
CA GLN A 16 6.81 -24.72 29.18
C GLN A 16 6.41 -25.28 27.80
N PHE A 17 6.23 -26.60 27.68
CA PHE A 17 5.74 -27.26 26.46
C PHE A 17 4.27 -26.95 26.20
N SER A 18 3.43 -26.93 27.23
CA SER A 18 2.03 -26.46 27.19
C SER A 18 1.94 -25.01 26.73
N ASP A 19 2.81 -24.13 27.26
CA ASP A 19 2.82 -22.70 26.96
C ASP A 19 3.38 -22.41 25.55
N LYS A 20 4.39 -23.17 25.09
CA LYS A 20 4.82 -23.18 23.67
C LYS A 20 3.74 -23.72 22.75
N LYS A 21 3.06 -24.81 23.13
CA LYS A 21 1.95 -25.41 22.39
C LYS A 21 0.77 -24.45 22.28
N TYR A 22 0.45 -23.73 23.35
CA TYR A 22 -0.58 -22.69 23.39
C TYR A 22 -0.18 -21.46 22.58
N LYS A 23 1.06 -20.98 22.65
CA LYS A 23 1.59 -19.89 21.80
C LYS A 23 1.60 -20.28 20.33
N LEU A 24 2.05 -21.49 19.99
CA LEU A 24 2.03 -22.02 18.63
C LEU A 24 0.59 -22.17 18.13
N GLN A 25 -0.31 -22.66 18.98
CA GLN A 25 -1.73 -22.74 18.67
C GLN A 25 -2.32 -21.34 18.46
N LYS A 26 -1.96 -20.32 19.25
CA LYS A 26 -2.41 -18.93 19.10
C LYS A 26 -1.87 -18.25 17.83
N VAL A 27 -0.63 -18.57 17.45
CA VAL A 27 -0.02 -18.17 16.16
C VAL A 27 -0.74 -18.86 14.99
N LEU A 28 -1.04 -20.15 15.11
CA LEU A 28 -1.72 -20.95 14.09
C LEU A 28 -3.25 -20.69 14.02
N THR A 29 -3.90 -20.32 15.12
CA THR A 29 -5.34 -19.99 15.18
C THR A 29 -5.61 -18.52 14.88
N PHE A 30 -4.55 -17.70 14.77
CA PHE A 30 -4.58 -16.28 14.46
C PHE A 30 -5.43 -15.46 15.43
N GLU A 31 -5.44 -15.83 16.71
CA GLU A 31 -6.22 -15.13 17.74
C GLU A 31 -5.53 -13.80 18.13
N ASN A 32 -6.17 -12.69 17.73
CA ASN A 32 -6.09 -11.34 18.29
C ASN A 32 -4.74 -10.80 18.80
N GLY A 33 -3.62 -11.08 18.12
CA GLY A 33 -2.42 -10.25 18.20
C GLY A 33 -2.42 -9.11 17.17
N THR A 34 -2.53 -7.86 17.61
CA THR A 34 -2.05 -6.65 16.91
C THR A 34 -0.51 -6.62 17.00
N SER A 35 0.32 -5.88 16.25
CA SER A 35 0.10 -4.70 15.40
C SER A 35 1.13 -4.54 14.25
N THR A 36 2.13 -5.42 14.10
CA THR A 36 3.22 -5.27 13.10
C THR A 36 3.55 -6.57 12.35
N LEU A 37 3.59 -7.72 13.02
CA LEU A 37 3.88 -9.00 12.34
C LEU A 37 2.81 -9.36 11.31
N LYS A 38 1.51 -9.22 11.66
CA LYS A 38 0.41 -9.45 10.71
C LYS A 38 0.52 -8.58 9.46
N LYS A 39 0.94 -7.33 9.64
CA LYS A 39 1.17 -6.37 8.58
C LYS A 39 2.28 -6.81 7.63
N VAL A 40 3.41 -7.26 8.18
CA VAL A 40 4.52 -7.82 7.39
C VAL A 40 4.09 -9.08 6.65
N PHE A 41 3.40 -10.01 7.31
CA PHE A 41 2.86 -11.21 6.65
C PHE A 41 1.88 -10.87 5.55
N SER A 42 1.02 -9.87 5.74
CA SER A 42 0.08 -9.37 4.74
C SER A 42 0.80 -8.82 3.51
N SER A 43 1.87 -8.05 3.69
CA SER A 43 2.72 -7.57 2.59
C SER A 43 3.43 -8.71 1.85
N LEU A 44 3.98 -9.69 2.58
CA LEU A 44 4.61 -10.88 1.98
C LEU A 44 3.60 -11.70 1.16
N TRP A 45 2.38 -11.88 1.68
CA TRP A 45 1.30 -12.54 0.93
C TRP A 45 0.92 -11.77 -0.33
N ALA A 46 0.88 -10.44 -0.27
CA ALA A 46 0.61 -9.63 -1.45
C ALA A 46 1.67 -9.83 -2.54
N ILE A 47 2.95 -9.92 -2.16
CA ILE A 47 4.05 -10.22 -3.09
C ILE A 47 3.86 -11.60 -3.73
N VAL A 48 3.61 -12.64 -2.92
CA VAL A 48 3.43 -14.02 -3.42
C VAL A 48 2.24 -14.14 -4.36
N VAL A 49 1.08 -13.58 -3.97
CA VAL A 49 -0.11 -13.58 -4.82
C VAL A 49 0.14 -12.77 -6.10
N GLY A 50 0.90 -11.67 -6.01
CA GLY A 50 1.34 -10.86 -7.16
C GLY A 50 2.17 -11.65 -8.15
N MET A 51 3.16 -12.40 -7.68
CA MET A 51 3.98 -13.26 -8.52
C MET A 51 3.14 -14.36 -9.17
N ILE A 52 2.24 -15.00 -8.43
CA ILE A 52 1.36 -16.05 -8.97
C ILE A 52 0.45 -15.49 -10.06
N LEU A 53 -0.21 -14.35 -9.82
CA LEU A 53 -1.06 -13.73 -10.84
C LEU A 53 -0.25 -13.29 -12.07
N SER A 54 0.97 -12.81 -11.87
CA SER A 54 1.86 -12.45 -12.98
C SER A 54 2.29 -13.67 -13.80
N GLY A 55 2.60 -14.79 -13.14
CA GLY A 55 2.88 -16.07 -13.80
C GLY A 55 1.67 -16.62 -14.55
N VAL A 56 0.47 -16.47 -13.99
CA VAL A 56 -0.79 -16.83 -14.68
C VAL A 56 -1.03 -15.94 -15.89
N ALA A 57 -0.80 -14.63 -15.77
CA ALA A 57 -0.89 -13.70 -16.89
C ALA A 57 0.11 -14.04 -18.00
N TYR A 58 1.32 -14.48 -17.64
CA TYR A 58 2.31 -14.98 -18.58
C TYR A 58 1.82 -16.27 -19.27
N GLY A 59 1.25 -17.22 -18.51
CA GLY A 59 0.65 -18.42 -19.08
C GLY A 59 -0.46 -18.12 -20.10
N PHE A 60 -1.30 -17.13 -19.82
CA PHE A 60 -2.31 -16.62 -20.76
C PHE A 60 -1.70 -15.94 -21.99
N TYR A 61 -0.64 -15.16 -21.81
CA TYR A 61 0.07 -14.52 -22.93
C TYR A 61 0.63 -15.56 -23.90
N ILE A 62 1.31 -16.59 -23.38
CA ILE A 62 1.84 -17.70 -24.19
C ILE A 62 0.71 -18.53 -24.82
N PHE A 63 -0.42 -18.69 -24.12
CA PHE A 63 -1.58 -19.36 -24.68
C PHE A 63 -2.13 -18.63 -25.92
N ILE A 64 -2.20 -17.30 -25.87
CA ILE A 64 -2.65 -16.49 -27.01
C ILE A 64 -1.64 -16.56 -28.16
N SER A 65 -0.34 -16.57 -27.87
CA SER A 65 0.69 -16.56 -28.91
C SER A 65 0.92 -17.93 -29.56
N ASN A 66 0.94 -19.00 -28.77
CA ASN A 66 1.42 -20.33 -29.17
C ASN A 66 0.37 -21.45 -29.01
N GLY A 67 -0.85 -21.13 -28.57
CA GLY A 67 -1.95 -22.08 -28.40
C GLY A 67 -1.80 -23.05 -27.20
N SER A 68 -0.69 -22.99 -26.47
CA SER A 68 -0.41 -23.84 -25.30
C SER A 68 -0.26 -22.98 -24.05
N PHE A 69 -0.83 -23.40 -22.93
CA PHE A 69 -0.73 -22.64 -21.68
C PHE A 69 0.70 -22.76 -21.12
N GLY A 70 1.45 -21.65 -21.15
CA GLY A 70 2.79 -21.59 -20.56
C GLY A 70 2.72 -21.87 -19.06
N ASN A 71 3.72 -22.56 -18.51
CA ASN A 71 3.72 -22.92 -17.09
C ASN A 71 3.93 -21.66 -16.22
N PRO A 72 2.97 -21.26 -15.36
CA PRO A 72 3.13 -20.09 -14.49
C PRO A 72 4.33 -20.16 -13.55
N PHE A 73 4.74 -21.37 -13.17
CA PHE A 73 5.91 -21.58 -12.31
C PHE A 73 7.23 -21.39 -13.04
N GLU A 74 7.26 -21.61 -14.36
CA GLU A 74 8.43 -21.37 -15.20
C GLU A 74 8.79 -19.88 -15.24
N PHE A 75 7.79 -19.01 -15.37
CA PHE A 75 7.97 -17.56 -15.30
C PHE A 75 8.59 -17.12 -13.96
N ILE A 76 8.06 -17.64 -12.84
CA ILE A 76 8.57 -17.31 -11.50
C ILE A 76 9.98 -17.85 -11.30
N SER A 77 10.25 -19.07 -11.77
CA SER A 77 11.58 -19.68 -11.69
C SER A 77 12.59 -18.89 -12.52
N SER A 78 12.24 -18.54 -13.77
CA SER A 78 13.07 -17.75 -14.69
C SER A 78 13.35 -16.36 -14.13
N LEU A 79 12.37 -15.69 -13.50
CA LEU A 79 12.57 -14.41 -12.81
C LEU A 79 13.67 -14.50 -11.75
N ILE A 80 13.63 -15.53 -10.91
CA ILE A 80 14.58 -15.69 -9.80
C ILE A 80 15.96 -16.11 -10.35
N SER A 81 16.03 -17.11 -11.23
CA SER A 81 17.29 -17.59 -11.79
C SER A 81 17.99 -16.51 -12.61
N SER A 82 17.24 -15.74 -13.40
CA SER A 82 17.78 -14.63 -14.21
C SER A 82 18.37 -13.52 -13.36
N ALA A 83 17.78 -13.25 -12.19
CA ALA A 83 18.26 -12.20 -11.29
C ALA A 83 19.57 -12.58 -10.57
N PHE A 84 19.73 -13.85 -10.20
CA PHE A 84 20.89 -14.35 -9.45
C PHE A 84 21.96 -15.04 -10.31
N ASN A 85 21.84 -15.00 -11.64
CA ASN A 85 22.86 -15.50 -12.55
C ASN A 85 24.17 -14.68 -12.43
N GLU A 86 25.31 -15.28 -12.72
CA GLU A 86 26.65 -14.71 -12.60
C GLU A 86 26.78 -13.36 -13.34
N TYR A 87 26.17 -13.26 -14.51
CA TYR A 87 26.17 -12.04 -15.34
C TYR A 87 25.30 -10.91 -14.77
N ASN A 88 24.28 -11.23 -13.98
CA ASN A 88 23.22 -10.31 -13.59
C ASN A 88 23.26 -9.92 -12.12
N ILE A 89 23.95 -10.68 -11.27
CA ILE A 89 24.04 -10.42 -9.83
C ILE A 89 24.60 -9.02 -9.51
N SER A 90 25.53 -8.55 -10.35
CA SER A 90 26.09 -7.19 -10.27
C SER A 90 25.02 -6.11 -10.53
N ASN A 91 24.14 -6.32 -11.51
CA ASN A 91 23.02 -5.42 -11.80
C ASN A 91 21.94 -5.50 -10.71
N PHE A 92 21.71 -6.69 -10.14
CA PHE A 92 20.79 -6.88 -9.03
C PHE A 92 21.15 -5.99 -7.83
N TRP A 93 22.43 -5.96 -7.41
CA TRP A 93 22.86 -5.11 -6.29
C TRP A 93 22.75 -3.61 -6.58
N LEU A 94 22.99 -3.20 -7.84
CA LEU A 94 22.75 -1.81 -8.27
C LEU A 94 21.27 -1.44 -8.18
N TYR A 95 20.38 -2.28 -8.74
CA TYR A 95 18.94 -2.05 -8.63
C TYR A 95 18.48 -2.07 -7.18
N PHE A 96 19.02 -2.96 -6.34
CA PHE A 96 18.72 -2.99 -4.90
C PHE A 96 19.07 -1.68 -4.22
N THR A 97 20.22 -1.11 -4.56
CA THR A 97 20.65 0.19 -4.05
C THR A 97 19.72 1.31 -4.52
N ILE A 98 19.43 1.37 -5.83
CA ILE A 98 18.57 2.40 -6.44
C ILE A 98 17.15 2.35 -5.84
N PHE A 99 16.49 1.19 -5.91
CA PHE A 99 15.14 0.99 -5.36
C PHE A 99 15.08 1.14 -3.85
N GLY A 100 16.15 0.76 -3.14
CA GLY A 100 16.29 0.96 -1.72
C GLY A 100 16.25 2.44 -1.34
N PHE A 101 17.05 3.27 -2.01
CA PHE A 101 17.06 4.71 -1.77
C PHE A 101 15.77 5.40 -2.18
N LEU A 102 15.21 5.06 -3.36
CA LEU A 102 13.91 5.60 -3.79
C LEU A 102 12.77 5.19 -2.85
N GLY A 103 12.75 3.92 -2.43
CA GLY A 103 11.79 3.40 -1.47
C GLY A 103 11.93 4.07 -0.10
N LEU A 104 13.15 4.33 0.37
CA LEU A 104 13.40 5.05 1.62
C LEU A 104 12.96 6.50 1.51
N ALA A 105 13.29 7.18 0.40
CA ALA A 105 12.87 8.55 0.12
C ALA A 105 11.36 8.70 0.27
N ILE A 106 10.61 7.81 -0.35
CA ILE A 106 9.14 7.84 -0.33
C ILE A 106 8.60 7.41 1.03
N ALA A 107 9.15 6.35 1.64
CA ALA A 107 8.73 5.88 2.95
C ALA A 107 8.90 6.95 4.03
N VAL A 108 9.96 7.76 3.96
CA VAL A 108 10.22 8.88 4.89
C VAL A 108 9.13 9.95 4.76
N ALA A 109 8.79 10.36 3.53
CA ALA A 109 7.71 11.32 3.30
C ALA A 109 6.36 10.74 3.78
N PHE A 110 6.03 9.53 3.36
CA PHE A 110 4.73 8.89 3.66
C PHE A 110 4.54 8.66 5.16
N LYS A 111 5.62 8.43 5.91
CA LYS A 111 5.55 8.27 7.37
C LYS A 111 4.94 9.48 8.07
N THR A 112 5.10 10.65 7.48
CA THR A 112 4.63 11.95 8.01
C THR A 112 3.31 12.40 7.40
N GLY A 113 2.69 11.57 6.56
CA GLY A 113 1.44 11.92 5.88
C GLY A 113 1.63 12.90 4.72
N TYR A 114 2.84 13.01 4.17
CA TYR A 114 3.14 13.75 2.95
C TYR A 114 3.44 12.79 1.82
N PHE A 115 2.79 13.00 0.67
CA PHE A 115 2.91 12.10 -0.46
C PHE A 115 3.86 12.70 -1.52
N ASN A 116 5.15 12.37 -1.42
CA ASN A 116 6.17 12.87 -2.34
C ASN A 116 6.25 12.02 -3.62
N VAL A 117 5.60 12.49 -4.69
CA VAL A 117 5.66 11.87 -6.03
C VAL A 117 6.86 12.40 -6.83
N GLY A 118 7.54 13.40 -6.27
CA GLY A 118 8.59 14.19 -6.92
C GLY A 118 9.96 13.53 -6.94
N VAL A 119 10.09 12.33 -6.34
CA VAL A 119 11.36 11.62 -6.23
C VAL A 119 11.96 11.34 -7.62
N SER A 120 11.11 11.15 -8.64
CA SER A 120 11.53 11.02 -10.04
C SER A 120 12.28 12.25 -10.56
N GLY A 121 11.77 13.46 -10.31
CA GLY A 121 12.44 14.71 -10.63
C GLY A 121 13.63 14.99 -9.72
N GLN A 122 13.51 14.70 -8.43
CA GLN A 122 14.57 14.90 -7.43
C GLN A 122 15.82 14.04 -7.72
N MET A 123 15.67 12.89 -8.39
CA MET A 123 16.80 12.10 -8.89
C MET A 123 17.33 12.58 -10.25
N THR A 124 16.46 13.17 -11.08
CA THR A 124 16.78 13.58 -12.47
C THR A 124 17.45 14.94 -12.53
N LEU A 125 17.00 15.93 -11.74
CA LEU A 125 17.55 17.28 -11.74
C LEU A 125 19.06 17.31 -11.41
N PRO A 126 19.56 16.58 -10.40
CA PRO A 126 20.99 16.54 -10.15
C PRO A 126 21.79 15.89 -11.29
N ALA A 127 21.21 14.90 -11.96
CA ALA A 127 21.83 14.31 -13.14
C ALA A 127 21.96 15.33 -14.26
N LEU A 128 20.90 16.08 -14.57
CA LEU A 128 20.93 17.15 -15.56
C LEU A 128 22.05 18.16 -15.25
N LEU A 129 22.12 18.67 -14.02
CA LEU A 129 23.16 19.62 -13.64
C LEU A 129 24.58 19.01 -13.74
N PHE A 130 24.75 17.77 -13.28
CA PHE A 130 26.05 17.08 -13.33
C PHE A 130 26.52 16.87 -14.77
N PHE A 131 25.68 16.28 -15.62
CA PHE A 131 26.07 16.01 -17.02
C PHE A 131 26.20 17.28 -17.86
N SER A 132 25.38 18.31 -17.62
CA SER A 132 25.57 19.61 -18.27
C SER A 132 26.89 20.26 -17.88
N PHE A 133 27.29 20.16 -16.60
CA PHE A 133 28.61 20.62 -16.18
C PHE A 133 29.75 19.86 -16.87
N LEU A 134 29.61 18.54 -17.03
CA LEU A 134 30.59 17.72 -17.74
C LEU A 134 30.74 18.12 -19.21
N ILE A 135 29.62 18.34 -19.91
CA ILE A 135 29.60 18.80 -21.31
C ILE A 135 30.34 20.14 -21.44
N LEU A 136 30.06 21.09 -20.54
CA LEU A 136 30.69 22.41 -20.55
C LEU A 136 32.18 22.37 -20.18
N SER A 137 32.58 21.50 -19.24
CA SER A 137 33.95 21.44 -18.75
C SER A 137 34.93 20.81 -19.75
N ARG A 138 34.45 19.97 -20.70
CA ARG A 138 35.19 19.28 -21.78
C ARG A 138 36.41 18.40 -21.41
N ASN A 139 36.97 18.54 -20.21
CA ASN A 139 38.20 17.88 -19.73
C ASN A 139 38.00 17.09 -18.42
N PHE A 140 36.77 16.66 -18.12
CA PHE A 140 36.51 15.95 -16.87
C PHE A 140 36.75 14.45 -17.00
N GLU A 141 37.79 13.95 -16.33
CA GLU A 141 38.01 12.53 -16.14
C GLU A 141 37.43 12.05 -14.79
N PRO A 142 36.54 11.04 -14.77
CA PRO A 142 35.98 10.50 -13.53
C PRO A 142 37.06 9.79 -12.69
N SER A 143 37.62 10.51 -11.71
CA SER A 143 38.38 9.93 -10.61
C SER A 143 37.46 9.48 -9.47
N THR A 144 37.93 8.60 -8.59
CA THR A 144 37.17 8.16 -7.41
C THR A 144 36.74 9.34 -6.52
N ILE A 145 37.62 10.34 -6.36
CA ILE A 145 37.33 11.55 -5.58
C ILE A 145 36.21 12.35 -6.25
N THR A 146 36.30 12.55 -7.57
CA THR A 146 35.26 13.30 -8.29
C THR A 146 33.90 12.59 -8.28
N LEU A 147 33.87 11.26 -8.21
CA LEU A 147 32.64 10.48 -8.03
C LEU A 147 32.02 10.66 -6.63
N PHE A 148 32.85 10.81 -5.58
CA PHE A 148 32.35 11.16 -4.25
C PHE A 148 31.78 12.58 -4.22
N VAL A 149 32.48 13.53 -4.83
CA VAL A 149 32.02 14.92 -4.94
C VAL A 149 30.71 15.00 -5.72
N SER A 150 30.58 14.25 -6.82
CA SER A 150 29.32 14.20 -7.57
C SER A 150 28.21 13.53 -6.77
N MET A 151 28.46 12.49 -5.98
CA MET A 151 27.44 11.94 -5.07
C MET A 151 26.93 13.01 -4.07
N ILE A 152 27.81 13.85 -3.52
CA ILE A 152 27.43 14.97 -2.64
C ILE A 152 26.61 16.01 -3.41
N LEU A 153 27.00 16.36 -4.64
CA LEU A 153 26.22 17.24 -5.52
C LEU A 153 24.80 16.69 -5.72
N PHE A 154 24.68 15.38 -5.96
CA PHE A 154 23.39 14.71 -6.13
C PHE A 154 22.52 14.82 -4.87
N ILE A 155 23.11 14.63 -3.68
CA ILE A 155 22.43 14.78 -2.40
C ILE A 155 21.93 16.22 -2.23
N VAL A 156 22.79 17.22 -2.47
CA VAL A 156 22.48 18.64 -2.24
C VAL A 156 21.40 19.13 -3.21
N VAL A 157 21.54 18.84 -4.51
CA VAL A 157 20.55 19.27 -5.51
C VAL A 157 19.22 18.54 -5.29
N GLY A 158 19.25 17.24 -4.97
CA GLY A 158 18.06 16.49 -4.61
C GLY A 158 17.36 17.07 -3.38
N PHE A 159 18.14 17.46 -2.37
CA PHE A 159 17.65 18.15 -1.17
C PHE A 159 16.96 19.48 -1.52
N ILE A 160 17.59 20.32 -2.34
CA ILE A 160 17.05 21.61 -2.79
C ILE A 160 15.75 21.41 -3.58
N CYS A 161 15.71 20.42 -4.48
CA CYS A 161 14.50 20.09 -5.24
C CYS A 161 13.33 19.68 -4.33
N GLY A 162 13.60 18.84 -3.32
CA GLY A 162 12.62 18.51 -2.28
C GLY A 162 12.20 19.71 -1.44
N LEU A 163 13.14 20.60 -1.12
CA LEU A 163 12.92 21.83 -0.38
C LEU A 163 11.94 22.76 -1.10
N ILE A 164 12.06 22.92 -2.41
CA ILE A 164 11.11 23.73 -3.22
C ILE A 164 9.68 23.22 -3.03
N SER A 165 9.46 21.91 -3.13
CA SER A 165 8.13 21.32 -2.93
C SER A 165 7.63 21.53 -1.49
N GLY A 166 8.54 21.44 -0.51
CA GLY A 166 8.23 21.69 0.89
C GLY A 166 7.88 23.16 1.20
N LEU A 167 8.54 24.11 0.55
CA LEU A 167 8.23 25.54 0.66
C LEU A 167 6.87 25.86 0.05
N LEU A 168 6.59 25.34 -1.16
CA LEU A 168 5.29 25.50 -1.82
C LEU A 168 4.14 24.97 -0.95
N LYS A 169 4.33 23.81 -0.31
CA LYS A 169 3.33 23.28 0.63
C LYS A 169 3.18 24.13 1.88
N SER A 170 4.29 24.54 2.49
CA SER A 170 4.29 25.12 3.84
C SER A 170 3.92 26.60 3.89
N TYR A 171 4.27 27.36 2.84
CA TYR A 171 4.01 28.80 2.76
C TYR A 171 2.86 29.16 1.84
N PHE A 172 2.72 28.44 0.72
CA PHE A 172 1.70 28.74 -0.30
C PHE A 172 0.50 27.77 -0.26
N ASN A 173 0.49 26.83 0.69
CA ASN A 173 -0.56 25.82 0.88
C ASN A 173 -0.88 25.00 -0.38
N VAL A 174 0.08 24.87 -1.30
CA VAL A 174 -0.07 24.06 -2.52
C VAL A 174 -0.09 22.59 -2.12
N HIS A 175 -0.99 21.79 -2.69
CA HIS A 175 -1.04 20.37 -2.40
C HIS A 175 0.27 19.68 -2.82
N GLU A 176 0.91 18.95 -1.92
CA GLU A 176 2.25 18.38 -2.09
C GLU A 176 2.33 17.45 -3.32
N VAL A 177 1.30 16.63 -3.52
CA VAL A 177 1.17 15.73 -4.69
C VAL A 177 1.19 16.53 -6.00
N ILE A 178 0.45 17.63 -6.05
CA ILE A 178 0.35 18.47 -7.24
C ILE A 178 1.70 19.12 -7.51
N SER A 179 2.27 19.81 -6.51
CA SER A 179 3.57 20.49 -6.64
C SER A 179 4.68 19.54 -7.10
N THR A 180 4.72 18.32 -6.56
CA THR A 180 5.77 17.35 -6.87
C THR A 180 5.60 16.69 -8.24
N ILE A 181 4.37 16.43 -8.69
CA ILE A 181 4.10 15.94 -10.05
C ILE A 181 4.48 17.01 -11.08
N PHE A 182 4.05 18.26 -10.90
CA PHE A 182 4.37 19.33 -11.83
C PHE A 182 5.88 19.60 -11.89
N LEU A 183 6.57 19.56 -10.74
CA LEU A 183 8.02 19.75 -10.69
C LEU A 183 8.77 18.67 -11.48
N ASN A 184 8.31 17.40 -11.46
CA ASN A 184 8.88 16.35 -12.31
C ASN A 184 8.82 16.71 -13.79
N TRP A 185 7.67 17.18 -14.26
CA TRP A 185 7.47 17.54 -15.67
C TRP A 185 8.27 18.79 -16.06
N ILE A 186 8.37 19.78 -15.17
CA ILE A 186 9.24 20.95 -15.38
C ILE A 186 10.68 20.50 -15.58
N ILE A 187 11.19 19.63 -14.70
CA ILE A 187 12.56 19.11 -14.78
C ILE A 187 12.80 18.36 -16.09
N VAL A 188 11.84 17.52 -16.52
CA VAL A 188 11.94 16.81 -17.79
C VAL A 188 11.93 17.76 -18.97
N SER A 189 11.02 18.74 -19.02
CA SER A 189 10.94 19.71 -20.11
C SER A 189 12.19 20.58 -20.19
N VAL A 190 12.69 21.05 -19.04
CA VAL A 190 13.97 21.78 -18.97
C VAL A 190 15.11 20.88 -19.43
N GLY A 191 15.16 19.63 -18.99
CA GLY A 191 16.21 18.70 -19.41
C GLY A 191 16.18 18.38 -20.91
N LYS A 192 14.98 18.25 -21.51
CA LYS A 192 14.83 18.06 -22.96
C LYS A 192 15.33 19.28 -23.72
N TRP A 193 14.95 20.48 -23.29
CA TRP A 193 15.46 21.72 -23.89
C TRP A 193 16.98 21.83 -23.73
N LEU A 194 17.51 21.50 -22.54
CA LEU A 194 18.92 21.59 -22.21
C LEU A 194 19.78 20.62 -23.04
N LEU A 195 19.34 19.37 -23.22
CA LEU A 195 20.04 18.33 -23.97
C LEU A 195 19.64 18.26 -25.46
N ALA A 196 18.90 19.25 -25.97
CA ALA A 196 18.59 19.33 -27.39
C ALA A 196 19.88 19.64 -28.17
N LYS A 197 20.12 18.95 -29.29
CA LYS A 197 21.33 19.13 -30.11
C LYS A 197 21.46 20.53 -30.71
N GLU A 198 20.35 21.26 -30.81
CA GLU A 198 20.29 22.63 -31.30
C GLU A 198 20.55 23.67 -30.18
N ASN A 199 20.80 23.22 -28.94
CA ASN A 199 21.00 24.13 -27.81
C ASN A 199 22.43 24.69 -27.78
N GLU A 200 22.58 25.90 -28.31
CA GLU A 200 23.84 26.64 -28.39
C GLU A 200 24.49 26.94 -27.03
N ILE A 201 23.73 26.88 -25.92
CA ILE A 201 24.25 27.13 -24.57
C ILE A 201 25.20 26.00 -24.14
N LEU A 202 24.89 24.76 -24.50
CA LEU A 202 25.69 23.59 -24.15
C LEU A 202 26.65 23.18 -25.27
N ILE A 203 26.28 23.47 -26.52
CA ILE A 203 27.01 23.06 -27.72
C ILE A 203 27.28 24.33 -28.55
N PRO A 204 28.36 25.07 -28.28
CA PRO A 204 28.70 26.24 -29.09
C PRO A 204 28.92 25.82 -30.55
N LEU A 205 28.24 26.48 -31.49
CA LEU A 205 28.27 26.25 -32.95
C LEU A 205 29.68 26.16 -33.57
N SER A 206 30.70 26.69 -32.89
CA SER A 206 32.09 26.75 -33.34
C SER A 206 32.94 25.52 -33.01
N SER A 207 32.38 24.44 -32.45
CA SER A 207 33.16 23.23 -32.20
C SER A 207 33.25 22.35 -33.44
N ASP A 208 34.39 22.41 -34.13
CA ASP A 208 34.81 21.47 -35.20
C ASP A 208 34.95 20.02 -34.72
N ASN A 209 34.80 19.77 -33.41
CA ASN A 209 34.77 18.44 -32.84
C ASN A 209 33.34 17.90 -32.87
N ILE A 210 33.13 16.77 -33.57
CA ILE A 210 31.96 15.91 -33.43
C ILE A 210 31.70 15.72 -31.94
N ASP A 211 30.57 16.23 -31.44
CA ASP A 211 30.35 16.43 -30.02
C ASP A 211 30.27 15.08 -29.28
N THR A 212 31.38 14.63 -28.71
CA THR A 212 31.56 13.30 -28.10
C THR A 212 30.78 13.13 -26.80
N PHE A 213 30.18 14.21 -26.29
CA PHE A 213 29.44 14.24 -25.03
C PHE A 213 27.92 14.03 -25.19
N LEU A 214 27.40 14.08 -26.41
CA LEU A 214 26.01 13.78 -26.71
C LEU A 214 25.86 12.49 -27.50
N SER A 215 24.80 11.75 -27.19
CA SER A 215 24.47 10.54 -27.93
C SER A 215 23.85 10.88 -29.28
N THR A 216 23.87 9.92 -30.21
CA THR A 216 23.07 10.02 -31.44
C THR A 216 21.58 10.03 -31.12
N LEU A 217 21.17 9.36 -30.03
CA LEU A 217 19.80 9.34 -29.52
C LEU A 217 19.39 10.72 -28.97
N PRO A 218 18.11 11.13 -29.11
CA PRO A 218 17.69 12.44 -28.65
C PRO A 218 17.67 12.53 -27.12
N TYR A 219 17.95 13.72 -26.60
CA TYR A 219 17.93 14.06 -25.17
C TYR A 219 18.78 13.12 -24.28
N THR A 220 19.86 12.58 -24.84
CA THR A 220 20.69 11.52 -24.22
C THR A 220 22.15 11.96 -24.26
N THR A 221 22.88 11.75 -23.16
CA THR A 221 24.32 12.05 -23.09
C THR A 221 25.14 10.85 -23.51
N SER A 222 26.39 11.07 -23.91
CA SER A 222 27.33 9.96 -24.11
C SER A 222 27.66 9.28 -22.77
N ARG A 223 28.20 8.06 -22.87
CA ARG A 223 28.55 7.27 -21.69
C ARG A 223 29.85 7.76 -21.09
N LEU A 224 29.83 8.05 -19.80
CA LEU A 224 31.03 8.31 -19.01
C LEU A 224 31.97 7.11 -19.03
N SER A 225 33.26 7.40 -19.17
CA SER A 225 34.34 6.43 -19.03
C SER A 225 34.66 6.27 -17.54
N ILE A 226 34.05 5.27 -16.89
CA ILE A 226 34.27 4.91 -15.49
C ILE A 226 34.83 3.48 -15.46
N THR A 227 35.88 3.25 -14.67
CA THR A 227 36.52 1.94 -14.59
C THR A 227 35.63 0.92 -13.86
N THR A 228 35.83 -0.36 -14.15
CA THR A 228 35.10 -1.45 -13.47
C THR A 228 35.35 -1.44 -11.96
N THR A 229 36.58 -1.16 -11.53
CA THR A 229 36.97 -1.07 -10.12
C THR A 229 36.25 0.05 -9.37
N GLN A 230 36.09 1.22 -10.01
CA GLN A 230 35.31 2.33 -9.45
C GLN A 230 33.84 1.96 -9.29
N ILE A 231 33.25 1.33 -10.31
CA ILE A 231 31.85 0.87 -10.28
C ILE A 231 31.63 -0.12 -9.12
N GLU A 232 32.51 -1.10 -8.95
CA GLU A 232 32.42 -2.09 -7.86
C GLU A 232 32.58 -1.44 -6.48
N THR A 233 33.51 -0.50 -6.35
CA THR A 233 33.71 0.25 -5.11
C THR A 233 32.43 1.00 -4.72
N PHE A 234 31.85 1.75 -5.65
CA PHE A 234 30.62 2.51 -5.38
C PHE A 234 29.41 1.61 -5.16
N LYS A 235 29.31 0.44 -5.81
CA LYS A 235 28.26 -0.55 -5.51
C LYS A 235 28.28 -0.97 -4.04
N ILE A 236 29.45 -1.35 -3.52
CA ILE A 236 29.61 -1.78 -2.13
C ILE A 236 29.25 -0.62 -1.19
N ILE A 237 29.77 0.58 -1.47
CA ILE A 237 29.45 1.79 -0.70
C ILE A 237 27.95 2.06 -0.71
N GLY A 238 27.29 1.93 -1.86
CA GLY A 238 25.86 2.16 -2.02
C GLY A 238 25.01 1.22 -1.17
N VAL A 239 25.33 -0.09 -1.19
CA VAL A 239 24.63 -1.09 -0.36
C VAL A 239 24.85 -0.80 1.13
N ILE A 240 26.08 -0.52 1.55
CA ILE A 240 26.40 -0.21 2.95
C ILE A 240 25.66 1.06 3.39
N LEU A 241 25.75 2.12 2.59
CA LEU A 241 25.10 3.41 2.86
C LEU A 241 23.59 3.25 2.97
N LEU A 242 22.98 2.44 2.10
CA LEU A 242 21.55 2.14 2.13
C LEU A 242 21.14 1.47 3.44
N ILE A 243 21.88 0.43 3.86
CA ILE A 243 21.61 -0.31 5.10
C ILE A 243 21.78 0.62 6.31
N VAL A 244 22.87 1.39 6.35
CA VAL A 244 23.15 2.35 7.42
C VAL A 244 22.02 3.38 7.51
N LEU A 245 21.62 4.01 6.40
CA LEU A 245 20.54 5.00 6.41
C LEU A 245 19.19 4.37 6.79
N ALA A 246 18.87 3.16 6.33
CA ALA A 246 17.67 2.46 6.76
C ALA A 246 17.65 2.23 8.29
N LEU A 247 18.78 1.83 8.87
CA LEU A 247 18.93 1.68 10.33
C LEU A 247 18.84 3.01 11.07
N VAL A 248 19.43 4.07 10.54
CA VAL A 248 19.34 5.43 11.11
C VAL A 248 17.89 5.91 11.12
N PHE A 249 17.15 5.81 10.02
CA PHE A 249 15.73 6.20 10.00
C PHE A 249 14.89 5.32 10.91
N TRP A 250 15.18 4.02 10.99
CA TRP A 250 14.52 3.13 11.94
C TRP A 250 14.76 3.57 13.39
N PHE A 251 16.00 3.89 13.74
CA PHE A 251 16.37 4.39 15.06
C PHE A 251 15.69 5.73 15.37
N ILE A 252 15.73 6.69 14.42
CA ILE A 252 15.04 7.99 14.53
C ILE A 252 13.56 7.75 14.84
N TYR A 253 12.88 6.92 14.07
CA TYR A 253 11.47 6.65 14.27
C TYR A 253 11.16 5.96 15.58
N LYS A 254 12.01 5.03 16.04
CA LYS A 254 11.72 4.25 17.25
C LYS A 254 12.09 4.98 18.54
N ASN A 255 13.22 5.68 18.55
CA ASN A 255 13.92 6.07 19.77
C ASN A 255 14.14 7.59 19.92
N THR A 256 13.71 8.44 18.98
CA THR A 256 13.96 9.90 19.06
C THR A 256 12.68 10.74 19.14
N SER A 257 12.82 11.94 19.72
CA SER A 257 11.74 12.94 19.81
C SER A 257 11.30 13.45 18.43
N ILE A 258 12.24 13.60 17.49
CA ILE A 258 11.95 13.96 16.10
C ILE A 258 11.06 12.88 15.47
N GLY A 259 11.42 11.61 15.61
CA GLY A 259 10.60 10.49 15.14
C GLY A 259 9.18 10.46 15.73
N TYR A 260 9.02 10.86 17.00
CA TYR A 260 7.71 11.00 17.63
C TYR A 260 6.88 12.13 17.00
N LYS A 261 7.47 13.31 16.78
CA LYS A 261 6.82 14.44 16.08
C LYS A 261 6.40 14.07 14.66
N LEU A 262 7.28 13.39 13.92
CA LEU A 262 7.02 12.93 12.55
C LEU A 262 5.82 11.96 12.48
N LYS A 263 5.73 11.01 13.41
CA LYS A 263 4.58 10.10 13.51
C LYS A 263 3.29 10.83 13.88
N MET A 264 3.37 11.80 14.79
CA MET A 264 2.20 12.56 15.24
C MET A 264 1.56 13.33 14.08
N ILE A 265 2.37 14.05 13.28
CA ILE A 265 1.89 14.74 12.08
C ILE A 265 1.23 13.78 11.10
N GLY A 266 1.83 12.60 10.88
CA GLY A 266 1.28 11.59 9.98
C GLY A 266 -0.04 10.98 10.44
N LEU A 267 -0.33 10.99 11.74
CA LEU A 267 -1.59 10.50 12.30
C LEU A 267 -2.67 11.58 12.33
N ASN A 268 -2.34 12.79 12.81
CA ASN A 268 -3.27 13.92 12.83
C ASN A 268 -2.49 15.24 12.90
N LYS A 269 -2.55 16.01 11.80
CA LYS A 269 -1.88 17.30 11.64
C LYS A 269 -2.41 18.35 12.64
N HIS A 270 -3.72 18.41 12.89
CA HIS A 270 -4.32 19.36 13.84
C HIS A 270 -3.88 19.09 15.28
N ASN A 271 -3.82 17.82 15.68
CA ASN A 271 -3.35 17.48 17.03
C ASN A 271 -1.85 17.76 17.19
N ALA A 272 -1.05 17.61 16.12
CA ALA A 272 0.37 17.93 16.16
C ALA A 272 0.59 19.44 16.38
N ASP A 273 -0.19 20.28 15.70
CA ASP A 273 -0.13 21.74 15.85
C ASP A 273 -0.56 22.18 17.26
N TYR A 274 -1.63 21.58 17.80
CA TYR A 274 -2.10 21.82 19.18
C TYR A 274 -1.02 21.54 20.25
N VAL A 275 -0.17 20.54 20.03
CA VAL A 275 0.93 20.16 20.96
C VAL A 275 2.22 20.97 20.67
N GLY A 276 2.17 21.98 19.80
CA GLY A 276 3.27 22.92 19.52
C GLY A 276 4.30 22.39 18.52
N VAL A 277 3.94 21.41 17.68
CA VAL A 277 4.83 20.92 16.63
C VAL A 277 4.82 21.88 15.44
N ASN A 278 5.96 22.50 15.14
CA ASN A 278 6.09 23.36 13.96
C ASN A 278 5.96 22.54 12.66
N GLN A 279 4.75 22.52 12.11
CA GLN A 279 4.42 21.73 10.93
C GLN A 279 5.19 22.22 9.70
N LYS A 280 5.39 23.54 9.52
CA LYS A 280 6.05 24.12 8.35
C LYS A 280 7.50 23.62 8.24
N VAL A 281 8.28 23.76 9.31
CA VAL A 281 9.68 23.33 9.35
C VAL A 281 9.78 21.83 9.11
N LEU A 282 8.94 21.02 9.76
CA LEU A 282 8.99 19.57 9.57
C LEU A 282 8.60 19.14 8.15
N THR A 283 7.63 19.81 7.54
CA THR A 283 7.22 19.53 6.15
C THR A 283 8.36 19.81 5.17
N ILE A 284 9.01 20.96 5.31
CA ILE A 284 10.17 21.34 4.49
C ILE A 284 11.30 20.34 4.70
N SER A 285 11.68 20.07 5.94
CA SER A 285 12.79 19.15 6.26
C SER A 285 12.54 17.74 5.73
N VAL A 286 11.34 17.20 5.88
CA VAL A 286 11.01 15.84 5.43
C VAL A 286 11.04 15.71 3.92
N LEU A 287 10.46 16.68 3.20
CA LEU A 287 10.48 16.67 1.73
C LEU A 287 11.90 16.90 1.19
N SER A 288 12.70 17.73 1.86
CA SER A 288 14.12 17.95 1.50
C SER A 288 14.95 16.68 1.73
N ILE A 289 14.80 16.01 2.88
CA ILE A 289 15.49 14.74 3.17
C ILE A 289 15.05 13.64 2.20
N SER A 290 13.76 13.59 1.86
CA SER A 290 13.23 12.68 0.84
C SER A 290 13.90 12.94 -0.52
N GLY A 291 14.02 14.21 -0.93
CA GLY A 291 14.73 14.59 -2.14
C GLY A 291 16.22 14.26 -2.13
N ALA A 292 16.89 14.41 -0.99
CA ALA A 292 18.29 14.02 -0.82
C ALA A 292 18.50 12.52 -1.06
N LEU A 293 17.64 11.67 -0.50
CA LEU A 293 17.66 10.22 -0.72
C LEU A 293 17.35 9.88 -2.19
N GLY A 294 16.43 10.61 -2.82
CA GLY A 294 16.17 10.52 -4.26
C GLY A 294 17.39 10.88 -5.10
N GLY A 295 18.13 11.92 -4.70
CA GLY A 295 19.40 12.32 -5.31
C GLY A 295 20.44 11.20 -5.26
N ILE A 296 20.62 10.54 -4.12
CA ILE A 296 21.53 9.37 -4.00
C ILE A 296 21.12 8.27 -4.98
N ALA A 297 19.83 7.97 -5.08
CA ALA A 297 19.35 6.99 -6.07
C ALA A 297 19.67 7.42 -7.51
N GLY A 298 19.51 8.71 -7.82
CA GLY A 298 19.89 9.29 -9.11
C GLY A 298 21.37 9.11 -9.43
N PHE A 299 22.26 9.28 -8.45
CA PHE A 299 23.69 9.06 -8.63
C PHE A 299 23.97 7.60 -9.04
N PHE A 300 23.41 6.64 -8.30
CA PHE A 300 23.59 5.22 -8.63
C PHE A 300 22.97 4.83 -9.99
N LEU A 301 21.85 5.45 -10.36
CA LEU A 301 21.18 5.21 -11.63
C LEU A 301 21.97 5.80 -12.80
N PHE A 302 22.18 7.12 -12.82
CA PHE A 302 22.71 7.82 -13.98
C PHE A 302 24.23 7.80 -14.07
N VAL A 303 24.95 7.87 -12.94
CA VAL A 303 26.42 7.93 -12.94
C VAL A 303 27.02 6.54 -12.91
N ILE A 304 26.58 5.67 -11.99
CA ILE A 304 27.20 4.35 -11.80
C ILE A 304 26.65 3.30 -12.76
N LYS A 305 25.32 3.19 -12.90
CA LYS A 305 24.69 2.14 -13.72
C LYS A 305 24.67 2.51 -15.21
N ASP A 306 23.97 3.58 -15.58
CA ASP A 306 23.75 3.93 -16.99
C ASP A 306 24.92 4.72 -17.59
N LYS A 307 25.70 5.38 -16.73
CA LYS A 307 26.84 6.26 -17.08
C LYS A 307 26.44 7.39 -18.03
N ALA A 308 25.15 7.68 -18.14
CA ALA A 308 24.56 8.64 -19.06
C ALA A 308 23.15 9.00 -18.57
N ILE A 309 22.64 10.13 -19.03
CA ILE A 309 21.20 10.43 -18.96
C ILE A 309 20.52 9.67 -20.08
N THR A 310 19.55 8.81 -19.71
CA THR A 310 18.74 8.05 -20.66
C THR A 310 17.26 8.12 -20.26
N GLY A 311 16.36 7.91 -21.22
CA GLY A 311 14.91 7.76 -20.96
C GLY A 311 14.13 9.05 -20.76
N LEU A 312 14.75 10.22 -20.90
CA LEU A 312 14.09 11.52 -20.72
C LEU A 312 12.99 11.78 -21.76
N GLU A 313 13.08 11.14 -22.93
CA GLU A 313 12.10 11.25 -24.02
C GLU A 313 10.69 10.85 -23.58
N ALA A 314 10.61 9.76 -22.82
CA ALA A 314 9.35 9.15 -22.38
C ALA A 314 8.66 9.89 -21.22
N GLY A 315 9.30 10.94 -20.66
CA GLY A 315 8.79 11.67 -19.52
C GLY A 315 9.60 11.45 -18.24
N PRO A 316 9.02 11.69 -17.05
CA PRO A 316 9.70 11.44 -15.80
C PRO A 316 10.00 9.94 -15.62
N ILE A 317 11.16 9.64 -15.03
CA ILE A 317 11.64 8.27 -14.86
C ILE A 317 10.68 7.42 -14.01
N ALA A 318 10.24 6.31 -14.58
CA ALA A 318 9.24 5.42 -14.01
C ALA A 318 9.66 4.82 -12.65
N MET A 319 10.96 4.53 -12.45
CA MET A 319 11.47 3.95 -11.19
C MET A 319 11.11 4.78 -9.96
N GLY A 320 11.04 6.11 -10.09
CA GLY A 320 10.61 7.00 -9.01
C GLY A 320 9.14 6.76 -8.60
N PHE A 321 8.25 6.51 -9.57
CA PHE A 321 6.84 6.22 -9.29
C PHE A 321 6.64 4.79 -8.79
N GLU A 322 7.35 3.82 -9.36
CA GLU A 322 7.24 2.42 -8.95
C GLU A 322 7.72 2.19 -7.51
N SER A 323 8.66 3.01 -7.04
CA SER A 323 9.14 2.98 -5.66
C SER A 323 8.08 3.39 -4.63
N ILE A 324 6.97 4.00 -5.07
CA ILE A 324 5.79 4.23 -4.22
C ILE A 324 5.25 2.89 -3.71
N ALA A 325 5.21 1.88 -4.57
CA ALA A 325 4.77 0.56 -4.19
C ALA A 325 5.73 -0.08 -3.18
N ILE A 326 7.05 0.10 -3.33
CA ILE A 326 8.05 -0.37 -2.36
C ILE A 326 7.76 0.21 -0.97
N ALA A 327 7.51 1.52 -0.88
CA ALA A 327 7.17 2.17 0.39
C ALA A 327 5.84 1.64 0.98
N LEU A 328 4.85 1.37 0.13
CA LEU A 328 3.55 0.81 0.54
C LEU A 328 3.66 -0.66 1.02
N ILE A 329 4.41 -1.53 0.32
CA ILE A 329 4.72 -2.90 0.77
C ILE A 329 5.41 -2.85 2.12
N ALA A 330 6.39 -1.97 2.25
CA ALA A 330 7.17 -1.76 3.46
C ALA A 330 6.34 -1.12 4.58
N LEU A 331 5.12 -0.64 4.30
CA LEU A 331 4.24 0.08 5.23
C LEU A 331 4.97 1.26 5.91
N ASN A 332 5.76 1.97 5.11
CA ASN A 332 6.60 3.09 5.55
C ASN A 332 7.57 2.71 6.70
N ASN A 333 8.03 1.45 6.74
CA ASN A 333 9.09 0.99 7.64
C ASN A 333 10.42 0.92 6.88
N PRO A 334 11.46 1.67 7.28
CA PRO A 334 12.78 1.64 6.63
C PRO A 334 13.37 0.24 6.45
N ILE A 335 13.22 -0.64 7.45
CA ILE A 335 13.70 -2.03 7.34
C ILE A 335 12.87 -2.81 6.31
N GLY A 336 11.55 -2.56 6.27
CA GLY A 336 10.65 -3.17 5.28
C GLY A 336 10.98 -2.75 3.85
N VAL A 337 11.56 -1.55 3.66
CA VAL A 337 11.99 -1.05 2.35
C VAL A 337 13.12 -1.90 1.81
N LEU A 338 14.09 -2.32 2.64
CA LEU A 338 15.19 -3.19 2.20
C LEU A 338 14.64 -4.49 1.60
N PHE A 339 13.76 -5.19 2.33
CA PHE A 339 13.17 -6.43 1.83
C PHE A 339 12.31 -6.23 0.57
N SER A 340 11.56 -5.13 0.52
CA SER A 340 10.73 -4.79 -0.63
C SER A 340 11.57 -4.42 -1.87
N SER A 341 12.75 -3.86 -1.66
CA SER A 341 13.69 -3.48 -2.73
C SER A 341 14.39 -4.68 -3.32
N VAL A 342 14.73 -5.71 -2.51
CA VAL A 342 15.21 -7.02 -3.03
C VAL A 342 14.21 -7.55 -4.06
N PHE A 343 12.94 -7.53 -3.68
CA PHE A 343 11.87 -8.03 -4.54
C PHE A 343 11.76 -7.27 -5.87
N TYR A 344 11.73 -5.94 -5.84
CA TYR A 344 11.72 -5.13 -7.07
C TYR A 344 12.98 -5.30 -7.92
N SER A 345 14.12 -5.53 -7.29
CA SER A 345 15.40 -5.70 -7.97
C SER A 345 15.48 -7.03 -8.73
N ILE A 346 14.88 -8.10 -8.22
CA ILE A 346 14.72 -9.36 -8.95
C ILE A 346 13.99 -9.11 -10.27
N ILE A 347 12.83 -8.45 -10.18
CA ILE A 347 12.00 -8.16 -11.35
C ILE A 347 12.73 -7.27 -12.37
N TYR A 348 13.42 -6.23 -11.89
CA TYR A 348 14.13 -5.29 -12.77
C TYR A 348 15.34 -5.90 -13.46
N THR A 349 16.07 -6.76 -12.76
CA THR A 349 17.24 -7.45 -13.31
C THR A 349 16.82 -8.48 -14.36
N ALA A 350 15.71 -9.17 -14.11
CA ALA A 350 15.19 -10.18 -15.02
C ALA A 350 14.50 -9.62 -16.27
N LYS A 351 14.28 -8.29 -16.39
CA LYS A 351 13.64 -7.65 -17.57
C LYS A 351 14.21 -8.12 -18.90
N VAL A 352 15.51 -7.92 -19.10
CA VAL A 352 16.18 -8.17 -20.39
C VAL A 352 16.25 -9.67 -20.69
N PRO A 353 16.69 -10.54 -19.75
CA PRO A 353 16.65 -11.99 -19.94
C PRO A 353 15.26 -12.53 -20.27
N LEU A 354 14.20 -12.05 -19.61
CA LEU A 354 12.83 -12.49 -19.89
C LEU A 354 12.39 -12.19 -21.32
N PHE A 355 12.79 -11.04 -21.88
CA PHE A 355 12.45 -10.70 -23.26
C PHE A 355 13.19 -11.61 -24.26
N SER A 356 14.45 -11.96 -23.99
CA SER A 356 15.26 -12.79 -24.88
C SER A 356 15.00 -14.29 -24.73
N GLU A 357 14.78 -14.80 -23.52
CA GLU A 357 14.65 -16.23 -23.23
C GLU A 357 13.21 -16.73 -23.35
N LEU A 358 12.23 -15.94 -22.88
CA LEU A 358 10.81 -16.32 -22.88
C LEU A 358 10.01 -15.71 -24.05
N GLY A 359 10.67 -14.98 -24.96
CA GLY A 359 10.01 -14.35 -26.12
C GLY A 359 8.92 -13.34 -25.74
N VAL A 360 9.03 -12.75 -24.55
CA VAL A 360 8.06 -11.80 -24.02
C VAL A 360 8.30 -10.42 -24.62
N VAL A 361 7.25 -9.77 -25.13
CA VAL A 361 7.36 -8.39 -25.63
C VAL A 361 7.56 -7.39 -24.48
N LYS A 362 8.21 -6.25 -24.77
CA LYS A 362 8.56 -5.24 -23.76
C LYS A 362 7.33 -4.69 -23.03
N GLU A 363 6.19 -4.67 -23.71
CA GLU A 363 4.89 -4.18 -23.25
C GLU A 363 4.28 -5.08 -22.16
N PHE A 364 4.72 -6.33 -22.03
CA PHE A 364 4.25 -7.23 -20.97
C PHE A 364 4.80 -6.84 -19.59
N TYR A 365 5.98 -6.22 -19.54
CA TYR A 365 6.60 -5.87 -18.28
C TYR A 365 5.76 -4.90 -17.41
N PRO A 366 5.22 -3.78 -17.95
CA PRO A 366 4.28 -2.94 -17.23
C PRO A 366 3.04 -3.66 -16.69
N ILE A 367 2.58 -4.74 -17.35
CA ILE A 367 1.45 -5.55 -16.88
C ILE A 367 1.83 -6.28 -15.60
N VAL A 368 3.01 -6.90 -15.57
CA VAL A 368 3.55 -7.58 -14.38
C VAL A 368 3.65 -6.61 -13.22
N THR A 369 4.35 -5.48 -13.40
CA THR A 369 4.51 -4.49 -12.32
C THR A 369 3.19 -3.86 -11.91
N GLY A 370 2.26 -3.61 -12.85
CA GLY A 370 0.91 -3.12 -12.57
C GLY A 370 0.08 -4.08 -11.70
N LEU A 371 0.08 -5.39 -12.05
CA LEU A 371 -0.59 -6.42 -11.24
C LEU A 371 -0.01 -6.50 -9.83
N MET A 372 1.31 -6.36 -9.71
CA MET A 372 1.98 -6.32 -8.41
C MET A 372 1.50 -5.14 -7.58
N ILE A 373 1.56 -3.92 -8.14
CA ILE A 373 1.13 -2.69 -7.48
C ILE A 373 -0.34 -2.81 -7.03
N PHE A 374 -1.19 -3.38 -7.89
CA PHE A 374 -2.61 -3.58 -7.58
C PHE A 374 -2.82 -4.50 -6.36
N ILE A 375 -2.13 -5.63 -6.30
CA ILE A 375 -2.26 -6.56 -5.18
C ILE A 375 -1.69 -5.96 -3.88
N ILE A 376 -0.61 -5.17 -3.99
CA ILE A 376 -0.02 -4.44 -2.87
C ILE A 376 -0.99 -3.39 -2.34
N ALA A 377 -1.68 -2.65 -3.21
CA ALA A 377 -2.69 -1.67 -2.79
C ALA A 377 -3.82 -2.34 -1.99
N ILE A 378 -4.14 -3.59 -2.34
CA ILE A 378 -5.15 -4.41 -1.67
C ILE A 378 -4.53 -5.24 -0.52
N ALA A 379 -3.23 -5.07 -0.21
CA ALA A 379 -2.55 -5.87 0.82
C ALA A 379 -3.24 -5.76 2.19
N ILE A 380 -3.79 -4.58 2.50
CA ILE A 380 -4.56 -4.34 3.74
C ILE A 380 -5.78 -5.29 3.85
N VAL A 381 -6.35 -5.73 2.73
CA VAL A 381 -7.42 -6.75 2.74
C VAL A 381 -6.90 -8.09 3.27
N PHE A 382 -5.64 -8.46 3.01
CA PHE A 382 -5.04 -9.66 3.62
C PHE A 382 -4.85 -9.53 5.14
N ASN A 383 -4.83 -8.31 5.71
CA ASN A 383 -4.91 -8.16 7.17
C ASN A 383 -6.28 -8.56 7.74
N LYS A 384 -7.36 -8.40 6.95
CA LYS A 384 -8.73 -8.77 7.34
C LYS A 384 -9.08 -10.21 6.97
N ILE A 385 -8.56 -10.68 5.84
CA ILE A 385 -8.76 -12.03 5.33
C ILE A 385 -7.48 -12.80 5.61
N THR A 386 -7.41 -13.54 6.72
CA THR A 386 -6.33 -14.52 6.93
C THR A 386 -6.46 -15.61 5.85
N PRO A 387 -5.66 -15.58 4.76
CA PRO A 387 -6.00 -16.31 3.54
C PRO A 387 -5.89 -17.82 3.77
N ILE A 388 -4.85 -18.27 4.47
CA ILE A 388 -4.67 -19.68 4.87
C ILE A 388 -5.85 -20.19 5.71
N LYS A 389 -6.25 -19.45 6.75
CA LYS A 389 -7.37 -19.84 7.60
C LYS A 389 -8.68 -19.87 6.83
N SER A 390 -8.89 -18.93 5.91
CA SER A 390 -10.08 -18.91 5.05
C SER A 390 -10.10 -20.10 4.08
N LEU A 391 -8.97 -20.41 3.44
CA LEU A 391 -8.80 -21.56 2.55
C LEU A 391 -9.00 -22.88 3.29
N LEU A 392 -8.28 -23.10 4.39
CA LEU A 392 -8.43 -24.29 5.23
C LEU A 392 -9.87 -24.44 5.73
N LYS A 393 -10.49 -23.34 6.15
CA LYS A 393 -11.88 -23.32 6.55
C LYS A 393 -12.81 -23.77 5.44
N TRP A 394 -12.63 -23.24 4.23
CA TRP A 394 -13.41 -23.66 3.07
C TRP A 394 -13.18 -25.13 2.72
N ILE A 395 -11.95 -25.61 2.70
CA ILE A 395 -11.61 -27.02 2.42
C ILE A 395 -12.29 -27.95 3.43
N ILE A 396 -12.22 -27.62 4.73
CA ILE A 396 -12.81 -28.41 5.81
C ILE A 396 -14.35 -28.39 5.74
N ILE A 397 -14.94 -27.23 5.52
CA ILE A 397 -16.40 -27.05 5.44
C ILE A 397 -16.96 -27.80 4.22
N LEU A 398 -16.33 -27.69 3.05
CA LEU A 398 -16.80 -28.33 1.82
C LEU A 398 -16.79 -29.85 1.90
N LYS A 399 -15.86 -30.43 2.66
CA LYS A 399 -15.77 -31.87 2.91
C LYS A 399 -16.77 -32.39 3.96
N ASN A 400 -17.39 -31.52 4.77
CA ASN A 400 -18.29 -31.94 5.82
C ASN A 400 -19.74 -32.12 5.27
N LYS A 401 -20.29 -33.33 5.39
CA LYS A 401 -21.66 -33.66 4.96
C LYS A 401 -22.73 -32.87 5.72
N GLU A 402 -22.52 -32.60 7.00
CA GLU A 402 -23.47 -31.90 7.87
C GLU A 402 -23.68 -30.45 7.42
N TYR A 403 -22.60 -29.79 6.97
CA TYR A 403 -22.65 -28.44 6.42
C TYR A 403 -23.63 -28.31 5.25
N TRP A 404 -23.61 -29.28 4.33
CA TRP A 404 -24.47 -29.24 3.14
C TRP A 404 -25.94 -29.37 3.48
N LYS A 405 -26.28 -30.15 4.52
CA LYS A 405 -27.66 -30.28 5.04
C LYS A 405 -28.15 -28.96 5.63
N VAL A 406 -27.41 -28.38 6.58
CA VAL A 406 -27.75 -27.11 7.23
C VAL A 406 -27.78 -25.95 6.23
N ARG A 407 -26.89 -25.97 5.23
CA ARG A 407 -26.92 -24.99 4.13
C ARG A 407 -28.24 -25.07 3.35
N LYS A 408 -28.70 -26.27 3.00
CA LYS A 408 -29.95 -26.46 2.26
C LYS A 408 -31.16 -25.93 3.06
N GLU A 409 -31.21 -26.23 4.36
CA GLU A 409 -32.24 -25.74 5.28
C GLU A 409 -32.24 -24.20 5.37
N TYR A 410 -31.08 -23.58 5.56
CA TYR A 410 -30.95 -22.12 5.60
C TYR A 410 -31.46 -21.43 4.33
N TYR A 411 -31.11 -21.94 3.14
CA TYR A 411 -31.57 -21.35 1.88
C TYR A 411 -33.08 -21.56 1.65
N ALA A 412 -33.65 -22.69 2.10
CA ALA A 412 -35.09 -22.92 2.07
C ALA A 412 -35.84 -21.95 3.00
N GLU A 413 -35.37 -21.78 4.23
CA GLU A 413 -35.94 -20.83 5.20
C GLU A 413 -35.84 -19.38 4.71
N LYS A 414 -34.69 -19.00 4.13
CA LYS A 414 -34.48 -17.67 3.53
C LYS A 414 -35.48 -17.41 2.39
N LYS A 415 -35.75 -18.40 1.54
CA LYS A 415 -36.73 -18.29 0.45
C LYS A 415 -38.15 -18.12 1.02
N ASN A 416 -38.54 -18.94 1.97
CA ASN A 416 -39.85 -18.86 2.64
C ASN A 416 -40.06 -17.51 3.33
N MET A 417 -39.07 -17.01 4.07
CA MET A 417 -39.12 -15.69 4.70
C MET A 417 -39.25 -14.55 3.68
N THR A 418 -38.56 -14.65 2.55
CA THR A 418 -38.64 -13.62 1.49
C THR A 418 -40.01 -13.61 0.84
N ASN A 419 -40.59 -14.79 0.59
CA ASN A 419 -41.94 -14.91 0.06
C ASN A 419 -42.99 -14.36 1.05
N LYS A 420 -42.93 -14.75 2.33
CA LYS A 420 -43.81 -14.25 3.39
C LYS A 420 -43.70 -12.72 3.54
N HIS A 421 -42.48 -12.18 3.45
CA HIS A 421 -42.24 -10.75 3.49
C HIS A 421 -42.90 -10.03 2.31
N ASN A 422 -42.69 -10.51 1.08
CA ASN A 422 -43.26 -9.89 -0.11
C ASN A 422 -44.80 -9.85 -0.06
N SER A 423 -45.44 -10.91 0.42
CA SER A 423 -46.89 -10.94 0.61
C SER A 423 -47.36 -9.93 1.66
N ARG A 424 -46.71 -9.90 2.83
CA ARG A 424 -47.07 -8.99 3.93
C ARG A 424 -46.79 -7.52 3.59
N VAL A 425 -45.72 -7.21 2.85
CA VAL A 425 -45.44 -5.85 2.40
C VAL A 425 -46.53 -5.32 1.48
N LYS A 426 -47.08 -6.16 0.59
CA LYS A 426 -48.20 -5.76 -0.28
C LYS A 426 -49.43 -5.42 0.56
N GLU A 427 -49.74 -6.25 1.55
CA GLU A 427 -50.86 -6.06 2.48
C GLU A 427 -50.71 -4.77 3.29
N VAL A 428 -49.55 -4.58 3.95
CA VAL A 428 -49.29 -3.42 4.81
C VAL A 428 -49.18 -2.13 3.98
N LYS A 429 -48.65 -2.18 2.74
CA LYS A 429 -48.64 -1.01 1.83
C LYS A 429 -50.05 -0.57 1.45
N LYS A 430 -50.95 -1.52 1.19
CA LYS A 430 -52.35 -1.23 0.87
C LYS A 430 -53.04 -0.55 2.05
N LEU A 431 -52.87 -1.14 3.23
CA LEU A 431 -53.44 -0.66 4.49
C LEU A 431 -52.88 0.73 4.88
N ALA A 432 -51.58 0.97 4.68
CA ALA A 432 -50.96 2.27 4.90
C ALA A 432 -51.44 3.33 3.88
N ALA A 433 -51.70 2.95 2.63
CA ALA A 433 -52.23 3.86 1.61
C ALA A 433 -53.68 4.27 1.92
N GLU A 434 -54.51 3.35 2.41
CA GLU A 434 -55.87 3.61 2.89
C GLU A 434 -55.84 4.56 4.09
N ARG A 435 -55.08 4.23 5.13
CA ARG A 435 -54.91 5.08 6.33
C ARG A 435 -54.35 6.46 6.00
N LYS A 436 -53.43 6.57 5.02
CA LYS A 436 -52.88 7.86 4.58
C LYS A 436 -53.93 8.74 3.88
N LYS A 437 -54.91 8.14 3.19
CA LYS A 437 -56.04 8.89 2.62
C LYS A 437 -56.95 9.44 3.72
N GLU A 438 -57.21 8.66 4.76
CA GLU A 438 -58.00 9.09 5.93
C GLU A 438 -57.27 10.17 6.74
N PHE A 439 -55.95 10.04 6.89
CA PHE A 439 -55.11 10.96 7.68
C PHE A 439 -54.67 12.24 6.91
N ASN A 440 -55.09 12.41 5.65
CA ASN A 440 -54.69 13.55 4.81
C ASN A 440 -55.21 14.90 5.34
N SER A 441 -56.37 14.93 5.99
CA SER A 441 -56.94 16.14 6.59
C SER A 441 -56.06 16.66 7.71
N GLU A 442 -55.68 15.80 8.66
CA GLU A 442 -54.81 16.14 9.78
C GLU A 442 -53.40 16.53 9.33
N THR A 443 -52.89 15.87 8.27
CA THR A 443 -51.61 16.24 7.66
C THR A 443 -51.65 17.66 7.07
N LYS A 444 -52.74 18.01 6.38
CA LYS A 444 -52.94 19.37 5.84
C LYS A 444 -53.07 20.41 6.95
N GLU A 445 -53.74 20.07 8.04
CA GLU A 445 -53.89 20.94 9.21
C GLU A 445 -52.53 21.25 9.85
N TYR A 446 -51.73 20.21 10.13
CA TYR A 446 -50.36 20.37 10.65
C TYR A 446 -49.46 21.19 9.71
N LEU A 447 -49.50 20.93 8.40
CA LEU A 447 -48.72 21.71 7.42
C LEU A 447 -49.18 23.17 7.35
N SER A 448 -50.47 23.44 7.47
CA SER A 448 -51.03 24.79 7.54
C SER A 448 -50.52 25.52 8.79
N GLN A 449 -50.65 24.92 9.97
CA GLN A 449 -50.21 25.50 11.24
C GLN A 449 -48.70 25.77 11.27
N THR A 450 -47.88 24.79 10.84
CA THR A 450 -46.42 24.96 10.78
C THR A 450 -45.97 25.97 9.73
N SER A 451 -46.66 26.08 8.59
CA SER A 451 -46.34 27.08 7.56
C SER A 451 -46.65 28.51 8.02
N LYS A 452 -47.71 28.71 8.82
CA LYS A 452 -48.01 30.00 9.45
C LYS A 452 -46.91 30.40 10.42
N LEU A 453 -46.58 29.53 11.37
CA LEU A 453 -45.51 29.75 12.35
C LEU A 453 -44.14 29.99 11.71
N ARG A 454 -43.82 29.29 10.61
CA ARG A 454 -42.57 29.51 9.86
C ARG A 454 -42.52 30.84 9.12
N LYS A 455 -43.66 31.41 8.72
CA LYS A 455 -43.70 32.75 8.12
C LYS A 455 -43.43 33.82 9.18
N ASP A 456 -43.84 33.58 10.42
CA ASP A 456 -43.63 34.52 11.53
C ASP A 456 -42.16 34.62 11.96
N LEU A 457 -41.32 33.61 11.67
CA LEU A 457 -39.85 33.65 11.87
C LEU A 457 -39.15 34.78 11.10
N ASN A 458 -39.75 35.31 10.03
CA ASN A 458 -39.16 36.37 9.20
C ASN A 458 -39.56 37.79 9.65
N LYS A 459 -40.38 37.93 10.70
CA LYS A 459 -40.82 39.23 11.24
C LYS A 459 -39.80 39.76 12.26
N LYS A 460 -39.61 41.09 12.29
CA LYS A 460 -38.54 41.76 13.08
C LYS A 460 -38.74 41.76 14.61
N ASP A 461 -39.91 41.37 15.13
CA ASP A 461 -40.26 41.50 16.56
C ASP A 461 -40.88 40.21 17.16
N VAL A 462 -40.30 39.03 16.89
CA VAL A 462 -40.87 37.77 17.40
C VAL A 462 -39.86 36.97 18.22
N ASP A 463 -40.29 36.45 19.37
CA ASP A 463 -39.49 35.56 20.21
C ASP A 463 -39.30 34.21 19.50
N ILE A 464 -38.10 34.04 18.96
CA ILE A 464 -37.69 32.86 18.19
C ILE A 464 -37.82 31.57 19.02
N ASN A 465 -37.53 31.62 20.33
CA ASN A 465 -37.59 30.45 21.20
C ASN A 465 -39.03 29.98 21.40
N LEU A 466 -39.98 30.91 21.50
CA LEU A 466 -41.41 30.61 21.60
C LEU A 466 -41.90 29.88 20.35
N ILE A 467 -41.57 30.37 19.15
CA ILE A 467 -41.94 29.72 17.89
C ILE A 467 -41.36 28.31 17.80
N TYR A 468 -40.09 28.12 18.17
CA TYR A 468 -39.47 26.80 18.16
C TYR A 468 -40.14 25.83 19.14
N SER A 469 -40.57 26.32 20.31
CA SER A 469 -41.29 25.51 21.29
C SER A 469 -42.67 25.06 20.77
N GLU A 470 -43.41 25.94 20.10
CA GLU A 470 -44.70 25.61 19.48
C GLU A 470 -44.54 24.66 18.28
N LEU A 471 -43.54 24.88 17.43
CA LEU A 471 -43.22 23.94 16.34
C LEU A 471 -42.87 22.55 16.88
N ALA A 472 -42.15 22.47 18.00
CA ALA A 472 -41.83 21.21 18.66
C ALA A 472 -43.10 20.52 19.21
N ARG A 473 -44.01 21.28 19.83
CA ARG A 473 -45.29 20.78 20.34
C ARG A 473 -46.19 20.25 19.21
N LEU A 474 -46.38 21.03 18.16
CA LEU A 474 -47.18 20.63 16.99
C LEU A 474 -46.62 19.36 16.32
N LYS A 475 -45.29 19.25 16.24
CA LYS A 475 -44.62 18.06 15.72
C LYS A 475 -44.83 16.85 16.63
N PHE A 476 -44.82 17.04 17.94
CA PHE A 476 -45.09 15.98 18.91
C PHE A 476 -46.53 15.47 18.77
N ASP A 477 -47.52 16.36 18.79
CA ASP A 477 -48.93 16.00 18.63
C ASP A 477 -49.19 15.29 17.29
N TYR A 478 -48.64 15.83 16.19
CA TYR A 478 -48.74 15.19 14.88
C TYR A 478 -48.16 13.78 14.87
N ASN A 479 -46.97 13.58 15.47
CA ASN A 479 -46.35 12.25 15.55
C ASN A 479 -47.16 11.28 16.42
N GLU A 480 -47.80 11.75 17.49
CA GLU A 480 -48.67 10.96 18.36
C GLU A 480 -49.90 10.48 17.58
N LYS A 481 -50.55 11.39 16.83
CA LYS A 481 -51.67 11.06 15.96
C LYS A 481 -51.29 10.10 14.82
N VAL A 482 -50.11 10.28 14.22
CA VAL A 482 -49.55 9.34 13.21
C VAL A 482 -49.35 7.93 13.79
N ARG A 483 -48.90 7.85 15.04
CA ARG A 483 -48.72 6.59 15.79
C ARG A 483 -50.07 5.93 16.10
N LEU A 484 -51.05 6.68 16.59
CA LEU A 484 -52.41 6.18 16.83
C LEU A 484 -53.10 5.72 15.54
N ALA A 485 -52.86 6.42 14.43
CA ALA A 485 -53.33 6.02 13.10
C ALA A 485 -52.59 4.78 12.55
N GLY A 486 -51.50 4.33 13.20
CA GLY A 486 -50.75 3.14 12.82
C GLY A 486 -50.08 3.25 11.44
N LEU A 487 -49.62 4.46 11.07
CA LEU A 487 -48.88 4.72 9.83
C LEU A 487 -47.39 4.31 9.94
N ASP A 488 -46.89 4.20 11.16
CA ASP A 488 -45.59 3.68 11.58
C ASP A 488 -45.47 2.14 11.48
N VAL A 489 -46.59 1.41 11.59
CA VAL A 489 -46.69 -0.06 11.48
C VAL A 489 -45.96 -0.60 10.23
N TYR A 490 -45.97 0.17 9.13
CA TYR A 490 -45.23 -0.19 7.92
C TYR A 490 -43.70 -0.13 8.10
N GLN A 491 -43.19 0.93 8.73
CA GLN A 491 -41.77 1.10 9.00
C GLN A 491 -41.28 0.10 10.05
N ASP A 492 -42.09 -0.17 11.07
CA ASP A 492 -41.80 -1.17 12.11
C ASP A 492 -41.70 -2.57 11.52
N TYR A 493 -42.62 -2.95 10.64
CA TYR A 493 -42.57 -4.24 9.97
C TYR A 493 -41.32 -4.39 9.08
N ILE A 494 -40.92 -3.34 8.36
CA ILE A 494 -39.67 -3.37 7.56
C ILE A 494 -38.46 -3.54 8.47
N SER A 495 -38.40 -2.79 9.58
CA SER A 495 -37.31 -2.85 10.54
C SER A 495 -37.22 -4.23 11.19
N TYR A 496 -38.36 -4.80 11.60
CA TYR A 496 -38.47 -6.17 12.09
C TYR A 496 -37.91 -7.18 11.08
N TYR A 497 -38.37 -7.15 9.82
CA TYR A 497 -37.88 -8.07 8.79
C TYR A 497 -36.37 -7.93 8.53
N LYS A 498 -35.84 -6.71 8.50
CA LYS A 498 -34.40 -6.46 8.35
C LYS A 498 -33.61 -7.07 9.51
N ASN A 499 -34.11 -6.94 10.74
CA ASN A 499 -33.50 -7.50 11.94
C ASN A 499 -33.54 -9.04 11.91
N THR A 500 -34.68 -9.66 11.65
CA THR A 500 -34.80 -11.13 11.56
C THR A 500 -33.91 -11.72 10.46
N LYS A 501 -33.83 -11.05 9.29
CA LYS A 501 -32.93 -11.45 8.20
C LYS A 501 -31.45 -11.36 8.61
N ARG A 502 -31.09 -10.33 9.39
CA ARG A 502 -29.74 -10.16 9.91
C ARG A 502 -29.40 -11.23 10.95
N GLU A 503 -30.32 -11.53 11.86
CA GLU A 503 -30.16 -12.59 12.87
C GLU A 503 -29.97 -13.96 12.24
N ASN A 504 -30.82 -14.36 11.29
CA ASN A 504 -30.66 -15.65 10.61
C ASN A 504 -29.33 -15.75 9.85
N LYS A 505 -28.87 -14.66 9.25
CA LYS A 505 -27.53 -14.58 8.62
C LYS A 505 -26.41 -14.74 9.65
N LEU A 506 -26.56 -14.15 10.84
CA LEU A 506 -25.58 -14.28 11.94
C LEU A 506 -25.56 -15.70 12.50
N LYS A 507 -26.73 -16.32 12.76
CA LYS A 507 -26.84 -17.71 13.21
C LYS A 507 -26.13 -18.68 12.26
N PHE A 508 -26.39 -18.57 10.96
CA PHE A 508 -25.70 -19.40 9.95
C PHE A 508 -24.18 -19.15 9.91
N LYS A 509 -23.75 -17.89 10.10
CA LYS A 509 -22.32 -17.57 10.19
C LYS A 509 -21.67 -18.17 11.44
N HIS A 510 -22.33 -18.11 12.59
CA HIS A 510 -21.86 -18.71 13.83
C HIS A 510 -21.72 -20.22 13.71
N TYR A 511 -22.73 -20.91 13.16
CA TYR A 511 -22.65 -22.36 12.90
C TYR A 511 -21.44 -22.71 12.02
N LYS A 512 -21.21 -21.95 10.95
CA LYS A 512 -20.04 -22.14 10.06
C LYS A 512 -18.70 -21.95 10.79
N ASP A 513 -18.66 -21.03 11.75
CA ASP A 513 -17.47 -20.73 12.53
C ASP A 513 -17.20 -21.83 13.59
N GLU A 514 -18.24 -22.36 14.24
CA GLU A 514 -18.15 -23.46 15.20
C GLU A 514 -17.76 -24.78 14.53
N LEU A 515 -18.43 -25.15 13.43
CA LEU A 515 -18.11 -26.36 12.68
C LEU A 515 -16.64 -26.41 12.27
N PHE A 516 -16.09 -25.25 11.86
CA PHE A 516 -14.68 -25.10 11.56
C PHE A 516 -13.81 -25.28 12.80
N LYS A 517 -14.12 -24.60 13.92
CA LYS A 517 -13.35 -24.71 15.17
C LYS A 517 -13.30 -26.14 15.68
N ASP A 518 -14.42 -26.86 15.71
CA ASP A 518 -14.49 -28.22 16.22
C ASP A 518 -13.75 -29.21 15.34
N THR A 519 -13.91 -29.11 14.02
CA THR A 519 -13.20 -29.99 13.08
C THR A 519 -11.70 -29.70 13.08
N PHE A 520 -11.30 -28.42 13.19
CA PHE A 520 -9.90 -28.02 13.27
C PHE A 520 -9.25 -28.45 14.60
N ARG A 521 -9.96 -28.34 15.73
CA ARG A 521 -9.52 -28.88 17.04
C ARG A 521 -9.31 -30.40 16.98
N LYS A 522 -10.25 -31.13 16.40
CA LYS A 522 -10.13 -32.59 16.19
C LYS A 522 -8.92 -32.93 15.31
N PHE A 523 -8.69 -32.18 14.22
CA PHE A 523 -7.54 -32.37 13.33
C PHE A 523 -6.20 -32.11 14.03
N ILE A 524 -6.09 -31.01 14.77
CA ILE A 524 -4.87 -30.68 15.55
C ILE A 524 -4.59 -31.79 16.58
N ASN A 525 -5.60 -32.22 17.34
CA ASN A 525 -5.42 -33.22 18.38
C ASN A 525 -5.06 -34.61 17.81
N THR A 526 -5.59 -34.98 16.65
CA THR A 526 -5.36 -36.31 16.05
C THR A 526 -4.10 -36.43 15.20
N LYS A 527 -3.67 -35.37 14.49
CA LYS A 527 -2.48 -35.44 13.61
C LYS A 527 -1.21 -34.79 14.18
N ILE A 528 -1.34 -33.72 14.97
CA ILE A 528 -0.17 -32.97 15.46
C ILE A 528 0.25 -33.48 16.85
N PHE A 529 -0.71 -33.80 17.72
CA PHE A 529 -0.41 -34.19 19.12
C PHE A 529 -0.47 -35.69 19.42
N LYS A 530 -0.92 -36.52 18.47
CA LYS A 530 -0.81 -37.99 18.62
C LYS A 530 0.63 -38.48 18.46
N LYS A 531 1.48 -37.72 17.74
CA LYS A 531 2.92 -38.03 17.57
C LYS A 531 3.78 -37.69 18.80
N THR A 532 3.27 -36.89 19.75
CA THR A 532 3.96 -36.59 21.00
C THR A 532 3.69 -37.60 22.12
N ASN A 533 2.61 -38.39 22.03
CA ASN A 533 2.33 -39.45 23.02
C ASN A 533 3.00 -40.78 22.68
N LEU A 534 3.52 -40.95 21.45
CA LEU A 534 4.27 -42.14 21.04
C LEU A 534 5.74 -42.13 21.49
N ILE A 535 6.24 -41.06 22.12
CA ILE A 535 7.62 -40.99 22.62
C ILE A 535 7.68 -41.29 24.14
N VAL A 536 6.53 -41.45 24.81
CA VAL A 536 6.49 -41.74 26.27
C VAL A 536 6.08 -43.19 26.57
N GLU A 537 5.64 -43.96 25.57
CA GLU A 537 5.29 -45.39 25.74
C GLU A 537 6.40 -46.37 25.30
N GLU A 538 7.55 -45.88 24.79
CA GLU A 538 8.72 -46.72 24.49
C GLU A 538 9.81 -46.70 25.60
N GLU A 539 9.60 -45.99 26.71
CA GLU A 539 10.47 -46.06 27.91
C GLU A 539 9.65 -46.40 29.18
N LYS A 540 9.06 -47.59 29.20
CA LYS A 540 8.63 -48.25 30.44
C LYS A 540 9.11 -49.68 30.49
#